data_AF-A0A069D4B1-F1
#
_entry.id   AF-A0A069D4B1-F1
#
_cell.length_a   1.000
_cell.length_b   1.000
_cell.length_c   1.000
_cell.angle_alpha   90.00
_cell.angle_beta   90.00
_cell.angle_gamma   90.00
#
_symmetry.space_group_name_H-M   'P 1'
#
loop_
_entity.id
_entity.type
_entity.pdbx_description
1 polymer ?
#
loop_
_entity_poly.entity_id
_entity_poly.type
_entity_poly.pdbx_seq_one_letter_code
_entity_poly.pdbx_strand_id
1 'polypeptide(L)'
;MYLCSTMKKYVDVILPLPLNGTYTYAVPDDLSLSVEAGCRVVVPFGKKKYYTAIISNVHYCPPSEYEVKELFAVLDDSPVLLPLQYRFWQWLSGYYLCPLGDVYKAAMLRG
;
A
#
# COMPACT_ATOMS: atom_id res chain seq x y z
N MET A 1 18.18 -22.28 18.70
CA MET A 1 16.93 -21.77 18.12
C MET A 1 17.01 -20.25 18.15
N TYR A 2 17.56 -19.65 17.10
CA TYR A 2 17.66 -18.20 17.00
C TYR A 2 16.26 -17.63 16.81
N LEU A 3 15.80 -16.83 17.77
CA LEU A 3 14.74 -15.85 17.53
C LEU A 3 15.32 -14.87 16.51
N CYS A 4 15.12 -15.15 15.23
CA CYS A 4 15.29 -14.14 14.20
C CYS A 4 14.28 -13.05 14.55
N SER A 5 14.75 -11.98 15.17
CA SER A 5 13.97 -10.75 15.31
C SER A 5 13.69 -10.29 13.90
N THR A 6 12.54 -10.70 13.35
CA THR A 6 12.09 -10.27 12.03
C THR A 6 11.95 -8.76 12.10
N MET A 7 12.84 -8.03 11.41
CA MET A 7 12.74 -6.57 11.35
C MET A 7 11.32 -6.21 10.90
N LYS A 8 10.63 -5.41 11.70
CA LYS A 8 9.24 -5.03 11.45
C LYS A 8 9.13 -4.37 10.07
N LYS A 9 8.31 -4.95 9.19
CA LYS A 9 8.06 -4.42 7.85
C LYS A 9 6.96 -3.36 7.89
N TYR A 10 7.07 -2.43 6.96
CA TYR A 10 6.09 -1.40 6.68
C TYR A 10 5.81 -1.39 5.18
N VAL A 11 4.60 -0.97 4.82
CA VAL A 11 4.19 -0.79 3.44
C VAL A 11 3.64 0.61 3.24
N ASP A 12 4.04 1.24 2.15
CA ASP A 12 3.36 2.42 1.64
C ASP A 12 2.28 1.98 0.67
N VAL A 13 1.07 2.48 0.85
CA VAL A 13 -0.08 2.10 0.03
C VAL A 13 -0.73 3.31 -0.63
N ILE A 14 -1.26 3.08 -1.83
CA ILE A 14 -2.11 4.02 -2.55
C ILE A 14 -3.56 3.64 -2.27
N LEU A 15 -4.33 4.56 -1.70
CA LEU A 15 -5.76 4.41 -1.50
C LEU A 15 -6.52 4.89 -2.75
N PRO A 16 -7.62 4.24 -3.16
CA PRO A 16 -8.47 4.68 -4.29
C PRO A 16 -9.38 5.85 -3.88
N LEU A 17 -8.78 6.89 -3.30
CA LEU A 17 -9.40 8.09 -2.74
C LEU A 17 -8.68 9.33 -3.29
N PRO A 18 -9.33 10.50 -3.33
CA PRO A 18 -8.72 11.75 -3.81
C PRO A 18 -7.76 12.32 -2.75
N LEU A 19 -6.69 11.59 -2.47
CA LEU A 19 -5.68 11.89 -1.45
C LEU A 19 -4.31 12.03 -2.11
N ASN A 20 -3.53 13.00 -1.64
CA ASN A 20 -2.17 13.21 -2.13
C ASN A 20 -1.22 12.19 -1.50
N GLY A 21 -0.42 11.53 -2.34
CA GLY A 21 0.66 10.65 -1.88
C GLY A 21 0.20 9.26 -1.43
N THR A 22 1.00 8.66 -0.56
CA THR A 22 0.84 7.30 -0.02
C THR A 22 0.68 7.33 1.49
N TYR A 23 0.18 6.22 2.03
CA TYR A 23 0.01 6.05 3.49
C TYR A 23 0.79 4.83 3.96
N THR A 24 1.54 5.00 5.04
CA THR A 24 2.34 3.92 5.60
C THR A 24 1.51 3.10 6.58
N TYR A 25 1.65 1.77 6.51
CA TYR A 25 1.06 0.81 7.45
C TYR A 25 2.12 -0.16 7.94
N ALA A 26 2.01 -0.58 9.20
CA ALA A 26 2.78 -1.70 9.71
C ALA A 26 2.25 -3.02 9.15
N VAL A 27 3.16 -3.96 8.93
CA VAL A 27 2.82 -5.32 8.49
C VAL A 27 2.77 -6.24 9.71
N PRO A 28 1.63 -6.89 10.00
CA PRO A 28 1.55 -7.95 10.99
C PRO A 28 2.54 -9.10 10.69
N ASP A 29 3.06 -9.74 11.74
CA ASP A 29 4.09 -10.77 11.58
C ASP A 29 3.62 -11.96 10.73
N ASP A 30 2.34 -12.32 10.84
CA ASP A 30 1.69 -13.39 10.06
C ASP A 30 1.55 -13.07 8.57
N LEU A 31 1.57 -11.79 8.20
CA LEU A 31 1.47 -11.32 6.82
C LEU A 31 2.83 -10.91 6.23
N SER A 32 3.91 -10.96 7.02
CA SER A 32 5.24 -10.47 6.64
C SER A 32 5.82 -11.13 5.38
N LEU A 33 5.48 -12.39 5.11
CA LEU A 33 5.94 -13.12 3.92
C LEU A 33 5.05 -12.89 2.69
N SER A 34 3.83 -12.38 2.86
CA SER A 34 2.84 -12.23 1.79
C SER A 34 2.83 -10.83 1.17
N VAL A 35 3.46 -9.84 1.81
CA VAL A 35 3.48 -8.46 1.29
C VAL A 35 4.52 -8.29 0.18
N GLU A 36 4.06 -7.77 -0.95
CA GLU A 36 4.90 -7.40 -2.10
C GLU A 36 4.37 -6.13 -2.75
N ALA A 37 5.27 -5.31 -3.31
CA ALA A 37 4.86 -4.13 -4.08
C ALA A 37 4.03 -4.55 -5.30
N GLY A 38 2.90 -3.87 -5.49
CA GLY A 38 1.93 -4.15 -6.53
C GLY A 38 0.80 -5.11 -6.11
N CYS A 39 0.85 -5.69 -4.91
CA CYS A 39 -0.27 -6.46 -4.35
C CYS A 39 -1.30 -5.54 -3.69
N ARG A 40 -2.57 -5.94 -3.73
CA ARG A 40 -3.66 -5.28 -3.02
C ARG A 40 -3.70 -5.73 -1.57
N VAL A 41 -4.04 -4.79 -0.69
CA VAL A 41 -4.20 -5.02 0.75
C VAL A 41 -5.46 -4.36 1.26
N VAL A 42 -6.00 -4.87 2.36
CA VAL A 42 -7.07 -4.23 3.10
C VAL A 42 -6.47 -3.41 4.23
N VAL A 43 -6.78 -2.12 4.29
CA VAL A 43 -6.23 -1.22 5.32
C VAL A 43 -7.32 -0.40 6.02
N PRO A 44 -7.20 -0.12 7.32
CA PRO A 44 -8.09 0.79 8.03
C PRO A 44 -7.75 2.24 7.71
N PHE A 45 -8.76 3.03 7.30
CA PHE A 45 -8.59 4.47 7.05
C PHE A 45 -9.75 5.28 7.63
N GLY A 46 -9.43 6.33 8.41
CA GLY A 46 -10.43 7.13 9.13
C GLY A 46 -11.16 6.38 10.26
N LYS A 47 -12.39 6.81 10.57
CA LYS A 47 -13.23 6.24 11.64
C LYS A 47 -13.96 4.98 11.16
N LYS A 48 -13.29 3.82 11.23
CA LYS A 48 -13.84 2.48 10.99
C LYS A 48 -14.22 2.13 9.54
N LYS A 49 -13.46 2.60 8.55
CA LYS A 49 -13.60 2.13 7.16
C LYS A 49 -12.40 1.29 6.77
N TYR A 50 -12.64 0.19 6.07
CA TYR A 50 -11.62 -0.60 5.41
C TYR A 50 -11.64 -0.29 3.92
N TYR A 51 -10.46 -0.14 3.33
CA TYR A 51 -10.30 0.08 1.90
C TYR A 51 -9.35 -0.95 1.32
N THR A 52 -9.66 -1.39 0.11
CA THR A 52 -8.67 -2.04 -0.75
C THR A 52 -7.71 -0.97 -1.25
N ALA A 53 -6.44 -1.08 -0.85
CA ALA A 53 -5.34 -0.26 -1.28
C ALA A 53 -4.34 -1.11 -2.09
N ILE A 54 -3.37 -0.48 -2.75
CA ILE A 54 -2.29 -1.20 -3.44
C ILE A 54 -0.93 -0.79 -2.87
N ILE A 55 -0.07 -1.78 -2.59
CA ILE A 55 1.27 -1.53 -2.04
C ILE A 55 2.13 -0.90 -3.14
N SER A 56 2.68 0.28 -2.88
CA SER A 56 3.65 0.93 -3.77
C SER A 56 5.10 0.69 -3.36
N ASN A 57 5.34 0.39 -2.08
CA ASN A 57 6.68 0.21 -1.53
C ASN A 57 6.63 -0.67 -0.27
N VAL A 58 7.70 -1.45 -0.03
CA VAL A 58 7.90 -2.25 1.18
C VAL A 58 9.23 -1.84 1.80
N HIS A 59 9.24 -1.50 3.08
CA HIS A 59 10.43 -0.97 3.77
C HIS A 59 10.48 -1.37 5.25
N TYR A 60 11.58 -1.00 5.93
CA TYR A 60 11.81 -1.31 7.35
C TYR A 60 11.90 -0.05 8.23
N CYS A 61 11.68 1.13 7.64
CA CYS A 61 11.78 2.41 8.34
C CYS A 61 10.39 2.81 8.88
N PRO A 62 10.17 2.88 10.21
CA PRO A 62 8.94 3.42 10.75
C PRO A 62 8.84 4.94 10.48
N PRO A 63 7.63 5.48 10.25
CA PRO A 63 7.44 6.92 10.22
C PRO A 63 7.69 7.53 11.61
N SER A 64 8.37 8.68 11.65
CA SER A 64 8.75 9.36 12.89
C SER A 64 7.65 10.23 13.48
N GLU A 65 6.65 10.61 12.68
CA GLU A 65 5.72 11.69 12.99
C GLU A 65 4.38 11.22 13.55
N TYR A 66 4.04 9.93 13.42
CA TYR A 66 2.74 9.40 13.83
C TYR A 66 2.76 7.89 14.10
N GLU A 67 1.81 7.44 14.91
CA GLU A 67 1.58 6.02 15.14
C GLU A 67 0.93 5.38 13.91
N VAL A 68 1.56 4.31 13.41
CA VAL A 68 1.10 3.56 12.23
C VAL A 68 0.17 2.44 12.62
N LYS A 69 -0.97 2.37 11.92
CA LYS A 69 -1.89 1.25 12.02
C LYS A 69 -1.34 0.04 11.26
N GLU A 70 -1.81 -1.14 11.63
CA GLU A 70 -1.53 -2.37 10.88
C GLU A 70 -2.49 -2.53 9.69
N LEU A 71 -1.99 -3.13 8.62
CA LEU A 71 -2.84 -3.62 7.53
C LEU A 71 -3.64 -4.84 7.99
N PHE A 72 -4.80 -5.07 7.40
CA PHE A 72 -5.75 -6.11 7.81
C PHE A 72 -5.59 -7.41 7.03
N ALA A 73 -5.32 -7.35 5.72
CA ALA A 73 -5.17 -8.52 4.87
C ALA A 73 -4.38 -8.20 3.61
N VAL A 74 -3.76 -9.22 3.00
CA VAL A 74 -3.23 -9.21 1.64
C VAL A 74 -4.21 -9.98 0.74
N LEU A 75 -4.53 -9.44 -0.44
CA LEU A 75 -5.58 -9.97 -1.33
C LEU A 75 -5.05 -10.69 -2.56
N ASP A 76 -3.75 -10.58 -2.85
CA ASP A 76 -3.13 -11.14 -4.05
C ASP A 76 -1.92 -11.99 -3.67
N ASP A 77 -1.78 -13.16 -4.32
CA ASP A 77 -0.60 -14.04 -4.18
C ASP A 77 0.62 -13.53 -4.96
N SER A 78 0.42 -12.58 -5.87
CA SER A 78 1.48 -11.97 -6.69
C SER A 78 1.09 -10.56 -7.16
N PRO A 79 2.05 -9.69 -7.54
CA PRO A 79 1.77 -8.31 -7.92
C PRO A 79 0.80 -8.19 -9.10
N VAL A 80 -0.29 -7.44 -8.88
CA VAL A 80 -1.27 -7.10 -9.94
C VAL A 80 -0.96 -5.75 -10.59
N LEU A 81 -0.17 -4.90 -9.94
CA LEU A 81 0.38 -3.67 -10.50
C LEU A 81 1.88 -3.83 -10.73
N LEU A 82 2.28 -3.86 -12.00
CA LEU A 82 3.67 -4.01 -12.38
C LEU A 82 4.46 -2.68 -12.21
N PRO A 83 5.79 -2.74 -12.01
CA PRO A 83 6.60 -1.54 -11.81
C PRO A 83 6.52 -0.53 -12.96
N LEU A 84 6.35 -0.98 -14.22
CA LEU A 84 6.16 -0.09 -15.36
C LEU A 84 4.81 0.62 -15.32
N GLN A 85 3.75 -0.08 -14.94
CA GLN A 85 2.41 0.50 -14.79
C GLN A 85 2.39 1.51 -13.63
N TYR A 86 3.05 1.19 -12.52
CA TYR A 86 3.17 2.11 -11.40
C TYR A 86 3.88 3.41 -11.80
N ARG A 87 5.02 3.32 -12.50
CA ARG A 87 5.71 4.51 -13.06
C ARG A 87 4.82 5.31 -14.01
N PHE A 88 4.02 4.63 -14.82
CA PHE A 88 3.07 5.30 -15.71
C PHE A 88 1.95 6.01 -14.92
N TRP A 89 1.45 5.43 -13.83
CA TRP A 89 0.48 6.10 -12.96
C TRP A 89 1.06 7.35 -12.29
N GLN A 90 2.31 7.29 -11.84
CA GLN A 90 3.02 8.45 -11.29
C GLN A 90 3.16 9.56 -12.35
N TRP A 91 3.50 9.20 -13.58
CA TRP A 91 3.57 10.15 -14.70
C TRP A 91 2.20 10.77 -15.00
N LEU A 92 1.12 9.99 -15.07
CA LEU A 92 -0.24 10.49 -15.28
C LEU A 92 -0.67 11.46 -14.18
N SER A 93 -0.45 11.07 -12.92
CA SER A 93 -0.77 11.89 -11.75
C SER A 93 -0.05 13.23 -11.80
N GLY A 94 1.25 13.23 -12.12
CA GLY A 94 2.04 14.46 -12.29
C GLY A 94 1.62 15.30 -13.49
N TYR A 95 1.36 14.67 -14.64
CA TYR A 95 1.02 15.36 -15.88
C TYR A 95 -0.36 16.02 -15.83
N TYR A 96 -1.35 15.32 -15.28
CA TYR A 96 -2.73 15.80 -15.16
C TYR A 96 -3.02 16.49 -13.82
N LEU A 97 -2.01 16.68 -12.96
CA LEU A 97 -2.14 17.31 -11.64
C LEU A 97 -3.27 16.69 -10.80
N CYS A 98 -3.45 15.37 -10.90
CA CYS A 98 -4.48 14.65 -10.18
C CYS A 98 -3.87 13.72 -9.11
N PRO A 99 -4.60 13.46 -8.01
CA PRO A 99 -4.18 12.49 -7.00
C PRO A 99 -3.92 11.10 -7.60
N LEU A 100 -2.87 10.44 -7.13
CA LEU A 100 -2.52 9.08 -7.57
C LEU A 100 -3.64 8.06 -7.27
N GLY A 101 -4.40 8.29 -6.19
CA GLY A 101 -5.58 7.49 -5.87
C GLY A 101 -6.72 7.58 -6.89
N ASP A 102 -6.85 8.70 -7.61
CA ASP A 102 -7.82 8.82 -8.71
C ASP A 102 -7.38 8.02 -9.94
N VAL A 103 -6.06 8.00 -10.23
CA VAL A 103 -5.50 7.13 -11.28
C VAL A 103 -5.74 5.66 -10.96
N TYR A 104 -5.48 5.24 -9.71
CA TYR A 104 -5.80 3.89 -9.26
C TYR A 104 -7.29 3.57 -9.47
N LYS A 105 -8.18 4.43 -8.96
CA LYS A 105 -9.63 4.23 -9.07
C LYS A 105 -10.12 4.13 -10.52
N ALA A 106 -9.46 4.80 -11.46
CA ALA A 106 -9.77 4.73 -12.89
C ALA A 106 -9.19 3.48 -13.58
N ALA A 107 -7.98 3.05 -13.18
CA ALA A 107 -7.25 1.97 -13.84
C ALA A 107 -7.69 0.57 -13.38
N MET A 108 -8.20 0.43 -12.16
CA MET A 108 -8.53 -0.87 -11.57
C MET A 108 -10.04 -1.08 -11.47
N LEU A 109 -10.51 -2.24 -11.95
CA LEU A 109 -11.91 -2.65 -11.80
C LEU A 109 -12.22 -2.94 -10.33
N ARG A 110 -13.46 -2.63 -9.92
CA ARG A 110 -13.95 -2.98 -8.58
C ARG A 110 -14.22 -4.49 -8.54
N GLY A 111 -13.36 -5.22 -7.84
CA GLY A 111 -13.59 -6.59 -7.41
C GLY A 111 -13.95 -6.64 -5.93
#